data_AF-A0A7V9GT93-F1
#
_entry.id   AF-A0A7V9GT93-F1
#
_cell.length_a   1.000
_cell.length_b   1.000
_cell.length_c   1.000
_cell.angle_alpha   90.00
_cell.angle_beta   90.00
_cell.angle_gamma   90.00
#
_symmetry.space_group_name_H-M   'P 1'
#
loop_
_entity.id
_entity.type
_entity.pdbx_description
1 polymer ?
#
loop_
_entity_poly.entity_id
_entity_poly.type
_entity_poly.pdbx_seq_one_letter_code
_entity_poly.pdbx_strand_id
1 'polypeptide(L)'
;MPIEVTRERAWELFCEWTESESLRKHVLGVEAAMVAYAEKWDEDTELWAATGILHDLDYEKHPDLETGHPRIALAELEKLDYPPELIDAVAGHAPFLGVPRESR
;
A
#
# COMPACT_ATOMS: atom_id res chain seq x y z
N MET A 1 17.99 -9.05 -2.22
CA MET A 1 17.19 -9.71 -3.27
C MET A 1 15.84 -9.06 -3.12
N PRO A 2 15.28 -8.49 -4.21
CA PRO A 2 13.99 -7.82 -4.13
C PRO A 2 12.96 -8.74 -3.49
N ILE A 3 12.11 -8.18 -2.65
CA ILE A 3 11.05 -8.96 -2.02
C ILE A 3 10.13 -9.49 -3.11
N GLU A 4 9.70 -10.75 -2.97
CA GLU A 4 8.64 -11.27 -3.81
C GLU A 4 7.32 -10.61 -3.39
N VAL A 5 6.71 -9.86 -4.31
CA VAL A 5 5.46 -9.16 -4.05
C VAL A 5 4.31 -10.11 -4.28
N THR A 6 3.65 -10.50 -3.18
CA THR A 6 2.40 -11.26 -3.23
C THR A 6 1.35 -10.64 -2.32
N ARG A 7 0.09 -10.83 -2.68
CA ARG A 7 -1.08 -10.47 -1.86
C ARG A 7 -0.98 -11.06 -0.46
N GLU A 8 -0.59 -12.33 -0.36
CA GLU A 8 -0.47 -13.03 0.93
C GLU A 8 0.57 -12.37 1.82
N ARG A 9 1.75 -12.05 1.28
CA ARG A 9 2.82 -11.39 2.02
C ARG A 9 2.43 -10.00 2.49
N ALA A 10 1.77 -9.24 1.61
CA ALA A 10 1.23 -7.92 1.96
C ALA A 10 0.19 -8.01 3.08
N TRP A 11 -0.69 -9.02 3.04
CA TRP A 11 -1.70 -9.24 4.06
C TRP A 11 -1.13 -9.61 5.43
N GLU A 12 -0.12 -10.48 5.45
CA GLU A 12 0.63 -10.82 6.68
C GLU A 12 1.23 -9.57 7.30
N LEU A 13 1.99 -8.79 6.52
CA LEU A 13 2.62 -7.55 6.96
C LEU A 13 1.59 -6.55 7.50
N PHE A 14 0.49 -6.34 6.78
CA PHE A 14 -0.57 -5.44 7.23
C PHE A 14 -1.20 -5.90 8.56
N CYS A 15 -1.42 -7.21 8.73
CA CYS A 15 -1.96 -7.76 9.97
C CYS A 15 -0.99 -7.69 11.16
N GLU A 16 0.32 -7.72 10.92
CA GLU A 16 1.34 -7.46 11.96
C GLU A 16 1.32 -5.99 12.41
N TRP A 17 0.88 -5.08 11.53
CA TRP A 17 0.86 -3.65 11.79
C TRP A 17 -0.46 -3.11 12.32
N THR A 18 -1.57 -3.76 11.99
CA THR A 18 -2.92 -3.24 12.20
C THR A 18 -3.78 -4.28 12.90
N GLU A 19 -4.29 -3.98 14.09
CA GLU A 19 -5.23 -4.85 14.82
C GLU A 19 -6.69 -4.54 14.47
N SER A 20 -6.99 -3.32 14.01
CA SER A 20 -8.34 -2.86 13.71
C SER A 20 -9.02 -3.66 12.61
N GLU A 21 -10.15 -4.29 12.96
CA GLU A 21 -11.00 -4.97 11.96
C GLU A 21 -11.55 -4.01 10.90
N SER A 22 -11.82 -2.75 11.26
CA SER A 22 -12.37 -1.79 10.30
C SER A 22 -11.33 -1.39 9.26
N LEU A 23 -10.08 -1.18 9.67
CA LEU A 23 -8.98 -0.88 8.74
C LEU A 23 -8.66 -2.11 7.87
N ARG A 24 -8.65 -3.31 8.46
CA ARG A 24 -8.52 -4.56 7.71
C ARG A 24 -9.60 -4.71 6.62
N LYS A 25 -10.87 -4.44 6.95
CA LYS A 25 -11.97 -4.48 5.96
C LYS A 25 -11.83 -3.38 4.90
N HIS A 26 -11.36 -2.18 5.28
CA HIS A 26 -11.10 -1.07 4.36
C HIS A 26 -10.06 -1.45 3.32
N VAL A 27 -8.87 -1.91 3.73
CA VAL A 27 -7.80 -2.23 2.78
C VAL A 27 -8.14 -3.41 1.88
N LEU A 28 -8.91 -4.40 2.36
CA LEU A 28 -9.43 -5.47 1.50
C LEU A 28 -10.44 -4.96 0.46
N GLY A 29 -11.20 -3.92 0.77
CA GLY A 29 -12.08 -3.25 -0.19
C GLY A 29 -11.29 -2.49 -1.27
N VAL A 30 -10.22 -1.81 -0.87
CA VAL A 30 -9.30 -1.12 -1.79
C VAL A 30 -8.56 -2.12 -2.66
N GLU A 31 -8.03 -3.19 -2.09
CA GLU A 31 -7.42 -4.32 -2.79
C GLU A 31 -8.33 -4.84 -3.91
N ALA A 32 -9.60 -5.16 -3.59
CA ALA A 32 -10.55 -5.66 -4.58
C ALA A 32 -10.76 -4.68 -5.74
N ALA A 33 -10.79 -3.37 -5.46
CA ALA A 33 -10.89 -2.35 -6.50
C ALA A 33 -9.61 -2.29 -7.36
N MET A 34 -8.44 -2.34 -6.72
CA MET A 34 -7.15 -2.27 -7.42
C MET A 34 -6.90 -3.50 -8.30
N VAL A 35 -7.25 -4.70 -7.83
CA VAL A 35 -7.20 -5.93 -8.64
C VAL A 35 -8.12 -5.83 -9.85
N ALA A 36 -9.37 -5.36 -9.67
CA ALA A 36 -10.30 -5.19 -10.79
C ALA A 36 -9.79 -4.20 -11.86
N TYR A 37 -9.08 -3.14 -11.43
CA TYR A 37 -8.43 -2.21 -12.36
C TYR A 37 -7.19 -2.82 -13.02
N ALA A 38 -6.39 -3.58 -12.30
CA ALA A 38 -5.23 -4.28 -12.86
C ALA A 38 -5.66 -5.24 -13.97
N GLU A 39 -6.69 -6.07 -13.72
CA GLU A 39 -7.25 -6.98 -14.74
C GLU A 39 -7.79 -6.22 -15.96
N LYS A 40 -8.46 -5.09 -15.74
CA LYS A 40 -9.01 -4.25 -16.81
C LYS A 40 -7.92 -3.65 -17.70
N TRP A 41 -6.73 -3.43 -17.16
CA TRP A 41 -5.61 -2.79 -17.86
C TRP A 41 -4.49 -3.75 -18.23
N ASP A 42 -4.65 -5.05 -17.99
CA ASP A 42 -3.64 -6.10 -18.26
C ASP A 42 -2.33 -5.86 -17.47
N GLU A 43 -2.48 -5.41 -16.23
CA GLU A 43 -1.40 -5.13 -15.27
C GLU A 43 -1.23 -6.26 -14.24
N ASP A 44 -0.14 -6.21 -13.46
CA ASP A 44 0.16 -7.21 -12.43
C ASP A 44 -0.81 -7.14 -11.24
N THR A 45 -1.68 -8.15 -11.12
CA THR A 45 -2.68 -8.25 -10.06
C THR A 45 -2.07 -8.42 -8.67
N GLU A 46 -0.92 -9.09 -8.54
CA GLU A 46 -0.26 -9.28 -7.22
C GLU A 46 0.34 -7.96 -6.73
N LEU A 47 0.98 -7.20 -7.62
CA LEU A 47 1.50 -5.86 -7.32
C LEU A 47 0.39 -4.92 -6.84
N TRP A 48 -0.72 -4.87 -7.56
CA TRP A 48 -1.82 -3.96 -7.25
C TRP A 48 -2.66 -4.42 -6.06
N ALA A 49 -2.78 -5.74 -5.82
CA ALA A 49 -3.35 -6.25 -4.56
C ALA A 49 -2.50 -5.83 -3.36
N ALA A 50 -1.17 -6.04 -3.43
CA ALA A 50 -0.25 -5.64 -2.37
C ALA A 50 -0.29 -4.13 -2.11
N THR A 51 -0.32 -3.32 -3.18
CA THR A 51 -0.43 -1.85 -3.08
C THR A 51 -1.70 -1.44 -2.33
N GLY A 52 -2.86 -2.02 -2.68
CA GLY A 52 -4.13 -1.71 -2.01
C GLY A 52 -4.14 -2.13 -0.53
N ILE A 53 -3.52 -3.25 -0.20
CA ILE A 53 -3.40 -3.73 1.18
C ILE A 53 -2.49 -2.80 2.00
N LEU A 54 -1.37 -2.36 1.43
CA LEU A 54 -0.30 -1.68 2.17
C LEU A 54 -0.42 -0.14 2.19
N HIS A 55 -1.35 0.46 1.45
CA HIS A 55 -1.45 1.93 1.36
C HIS A 55 -1.63 2.63 2.73
N ASP A 56 -2.36 2.01 3.65
CA ASP A 56 -2.61 2.52 5.00
C ASP A 56 -1.82 1.78 6.10
N LEU A 57 -0.71 1.11 5.75
CA LEU A 57 0.05 0.23 6.65
C LEU A 57 0.38 0.86 8.02
N ASP A 58 0.73 2.14 8.03
CA ASP A 58 1.13 2.86 9.25
C ASP A 58 0.00 3.63 9.93
N TYR A 59 -1.20 3.68 9.34
CA TYR A 59 -2.26 4.59 9.77
C TYR A 59 -2.71 4.37 11.22
N GLU A 60 -2.86 3.12 11.66
CA GLU A 60 -3.30 2.80 13.03
C GLU A 60 -2.31 3.27 14.10
N LYS A 61 -1.01 3.07 13.85
CA LYS A 61 0.08 3.37 14.80
C LYS A 61 0.58 4.81 14.68
N HIS A 62 0.45 5.42 13.50
CA HIS A 62 1.02 6.73 13.15
C HIS A 62 0.03 7.62 12.37
N PRO A 63 -1.15 7.95 12.93
CA PRO A 63 -2.24 8.63 12.21
C PRO A 63 -1.98 10.12 11.90
N ASP A 64 -0.90 10.70 12.41
CA ASP A 64 -0.55 12.11 12.18
C ASP A 64 -0.13 12.34 10.72
N LEU A 65 -0.84 13.22 10.01
CA LEU A 65 -0.61 13.42 8.56
C LEU A 65 0.62 14.30 8.25
N GLU A 66 1.16 15.02 9.23
CA GLU A 66 2.34 15.87 9.04
C GLU A 66 3.64 15.10 9.26
N THR A 67 3.63 14.14 10.18
CA THR A 67 4.84 13.45 10.67
C THR A 67 4.77 11.93 10.57
N GLY A 68 3.56 11.36 10.57
CA GLY A 68 3.29 9.94 10.40
C GLY A 68 2.81 9.63 8.99
N HIS A 69 1.61 9.06 8.89
CA HIS A 69 1.03 8.50 7.67
C HIS A 69 1.15 9.41 6.42
N PRO A 70 1.60 8.87 5.27
CA PRO A 70 2.10 7.51 5.02
C PRO A 70 3.63 7.36 5.19
N ARG A 71 4.33 8.33 5.79
CA ARG A 71 5.80 8.38 5.79
C ARG A 71 6.45 7.19 6.48
N ILE A 72 5.82 6.62 7.51
CA ILE A 72 6.36 5.45 8.22
C ILE A 72 6.18 4.20 7.36
N ALA A 73 5.04 4.08 6.67
CA ALA A 73 4.82 3.01 5.70
C ALA A 73 5.86 3.07 4.57
N LEU A 74 6.08 4.24 3.97
CA LEU A 74 7.06 4.42 2.89
C LEU A 74 8.46 3.97 3.32
N ALA A 75 8.93 4.42 4.48
CA ALA A 75 10.24 4.03 5.00
C ALA A 75 10.36 2.53 5.29
N GLU A 76 9.31 1.88 5.79
CA GLU A 76 9.33 0.44 6.03
C GLU A 76 9.29 -0.35 4.72
N LEU A 77 8.49 0.06 3.74
CA LEU A 77 8.39 -0.58 2.43
C LEU A 77 9.72 -0.50 1.66
N GLU A 78 10.39 0.66 1.68
CA GLU A 78 11.74 0.82 1.14
C GLU A 78 12.74 -0.12 1.83
N LYS A 79 12.71 -0.19 3.17
CA LYS A 79 13.59 -1.05 3.97
C LYS A 79 13.36 -2.55 3.69
N LEU A 80 12.13 -2.93 3.40
CA LEU A 80 11.74 -4.30 3.05
C LEU A 80 12.00 -4.62 1.56
N ASP A 81 12.52 -3.68 0.78
CA ASP A 81 12.88 -3.87 -0.64
C ASP A 81 11.64 -4.12 -1.54
N TYR A 82 10.50 -3.50 -1.20
CA TYR A 82 9.30 -3.45 -2.08
C TYR A 82 9.59 -2.61 -3.34
N PRO A 83 8.93 -2.90 -4.48
CA PRO A 83 9.20 -2.22 -5.74
C PRO A 83 8.84 -0.73 -5.69
N PRO A 84 9.60 0.12 -6.38
CA PRO A 84 9.34 1.56 -6.46
C PRO A 84 7.91 1.89 -6.92
N GLU A 85 7.35 1.12 -7.85
CA GLU A 85 6.00 1.34 -8.37
C GLU A 85 4.93 1.27 -7.27
N LEU A 86 5.08 0.35 -6.31
CA LEU A 86 4.19 0.25 -5.16
C LEU A 86 4.42 1.42 -4.20
N ILE A 87 5.69 1.75 -3.91
CA ILE A 87 6.05 2.82 -2.98
C ILE A 87 5.54 4.17 -3.50
N ASP A 88 5.70 4.44 -4.80
CA ASP A 88 5.20 5.65 -5.45
C ASP A 88 3.67 5.72 -5.42
N ALA A 89 2.98 4.61 -5.61
CA ALA A 89 1.52 4.56 -5.51
C ALA A 89 1.03 4.84 -4.08
N VAL A 90 1.70 4.29 -3.06
CA VAL A 90 1.47 4.59 -1.64
C VAL A 90 1.88 6.03 -1.27
N ALA A 91 2.83 6.63 -1.98
CA ALA A 91 3.11 8.05 -1.76
C ALA A 91 2.00 8.92 -2.38
N GLY A 92 1.48 8.51 -3.55
CA GLY A 92 0.47 9.24 -4.32
C GLY A 92 -0.96 9.21 -3.77
N HIS A 93 -1.30 8.27 -2.87
CA HIS A 93 -2.64 8.26 -2.23
C HIS A 93 -2.79 9.38 -1.20
N ALA A 94 -1.67 9.91 -0.68
CA ALA A 94 -1.61 11.03 0.25
C ALA A 94 -1.41 12.36 -0.50
N PRO A 95 -2.50 13.07 -0.89
CA PRO A 95 -2.38 14.28 -1.73
C PRO A 95 -1.56 15.40 -1.09
N PHE A 96 -1.43 15.41 0.25
CA PHE A 96 -0.65 16.40 0.99
C PHE A 96 0.87 16.23 0.84
N LEU A 97 1.36 15.11 0.31
CA LEU A 97 2.78 14.94 -0.04
C LEU A 97 3.15 15.62 -1.37
N GLY A 98 2.17 16.03 -2.17
CA GLY A 98 2.42 16.70 -3.46
C GLY A 98 3.07 15.79 -4.51
N VAL A 99 3.05 14.46 -4.32
CA VAL A 99 3.58 13.49 -5.26
C VAL A 99 2.71 13.48 -6.52
N PRO A 100 3.26 13.79 -7.71
CA PRO A 100 2.52 13.77 -8.96
C PRO A 100 2.05 12.34 -9.31
N ARG A 101 0.82 12.22 -9.82
CA ARG A 101 0.27 10.96 -10.34
C ARG A 101 0.50 10.93 -11.85
N GLU A 102 1.64 10.41 -12.27
CA GLU A 102 2.10 10.44 -13.66
C GLU A 102 1.78 9.16 -14.44
N SER A 103 1.48 8.08 -13.72
CA SER A 103 0.99 6.82 -14.27
C SER A 103 -0.54 6.82 -14.38
N ARG A 104 -1.06 5.89 -15.19
CA ARG A 104 -2.45 5.87 -15.65
C ARG A 104 -3.38 5.11 -14.71
#